data_AF-A0A518CIE3-F1
#
_entry.id   AF-A0A518CIE3-F1
#
_cell.length_a   1.000
_cell.length_b   1.000
_cell.length_c   1.000
_cell.angle_alpha   90.00
_cell.angle_beta   90.00
_cell.angle_gamma   90.00
#
_symmetry.space_group_name_H-M   'P 1'
#
loop_
_entity.id
_entity.type
_entity.pdbx_description
1 polymer ?
#
loop_
_entity_poly.entity_id
_entity_poly.type
_entity_poly.pdbx_seq_one_letter_code
_entity_poly.pdbx_strand_id
1 'polypeptide(L)'
;MRKFMICCLLVALSGGCAMLEEETETAISETKRQFRIKPNDYHDNTEDPDEDWSFVGDQGRAGMPKERDNDRVLRKYLMSEKARSIESNLGIE
;
A
#
# COMPACT_ATOMS: atom_id res chain seq x y z
N MET A 1 45.44 -48.54 0.29
CA MET A 1 44.22 -48.19 -0.47
C MET A 1 43.05 -47.79 0.43
N ARG A 2 42.67 -48.58 1.44
CA ARG A 2 41.54 -48.29 2.36
C ARG A 2 41.64 -46.95 3.12
N LYS A 3 42.84 -46.54 3.55
CA LYS A 3 43.07 -45.24 4.24
C LYS A 3 42.88 -44.02 3.32
N PHE A 4 43.22 -44.16 2.03
CA PHE A 4 43.02 -43.11 1.02
C PHE A 4 41.53 -42.89 0.72
N MET A 5 40.77 -43.98 0.65
CA MET A 5 39.33 -43.92 0.40
C MET A 5 38.55 -43.25 1.54
N ILE A 6 38.97 -43.46 2.79
CA ILE A 6 38.37 -42.82 3.98
C ILE A 6 38.65 -41.31 3.99
N CYS A 7 39.86 -40.88 3.60
CA CYS A 7 40.18 -39.44 3.52
C CYS A 7 39.36 -38.73 2.44
N CYS A 8 39.17 -39.33 1.26
CA CYS A 8 38.33 -38.73 0.21
C CYS A 8 36.87 -38.61 0.63
N LEU A 9 36.35 -39.57 1.40
CA LEU A 9 34.97 -39.52 1.89
C LEU A 9 34.76 -38.37 2.89
N LEU A 10 35.74 -38.11 3.76
CA LEU A 10 35.69 -37.02 4.74
C LEU A 10 35.74 -35.63 4.10
N VAL A 11 36.56 -35.46 3.06
CA VAL A 11 36.64 -34.18 2.31
C VAL A 11 35.37 -33.92 1.50
N ALA A 12 34.76 -34.97 0.95
CA ALA A 12 33.48 -34.84 0.23
C ALA A 12 32.32 -34.47 1.18
N LEU A 13 32.33 -34.95 2.43
CA LEU A 13 31.32 -34.57 3.42
C LEU A 13 31.50 -33.15 3.97
N SER A 14 32.72 -32.63 4.08
CA SER A 14 32.95 -31.29 4.64
C SER A 14 32.69 -30.14 3.66
N GLY A 15 32.72 -30.40 2.35
CA GLY A 15 32.45 -29.38 1.33
C GLY A 15 30.97 -29.00 1.16
N GLY A 16 30.04 -29.81 1.68
CA GLY A 16 28.61 -29.58 1.51
C GLY A 16 28.04 -28.41 2.32
N CYS A 17 28.68 -28.02 3.43
CA CYS A 17 28.16 -26.97 4.29
C CYS A 17 28.48 -25.55 3.78
N ALA A 18 29.63 -25.35 3.14
CA ALA A 18 30.06 -24.02 2.68
C ALA A 18 29.22 -23.51 1.48
N MET A 19 28.71 -24.41 0.64
CA MET A 19 27.89 -24.03 -0.52
C MET A 19 26.47 -23.60 -0.14
N LEU A 20 25.96 -24.10 0.99
CA LEU A 20 24.62 -23.77 1.48
C LEU A 20 24.53 -22.38 2.10
N GLU A 21 25.60 -21.87 2.70
CA GLU A 21 25.60 -20.54 3.32
C GLU A 21 25.46 -19.42 2.28
N GLU A 22 26.23 -19.47 1.18
CA GLU A 22 26.15 -18.45 0.12
C GLU A 22 24.79 -18.44 -0.60
N GLU A 23 24.23 -19.62 -0.89
CA GLU A 23 22.92 -19.74 -1.53
C GLU A 23 21.77 -19.34 -0.61
N THR A 24 21.88 -19.60 0.70
CA THR A 24 20.83 -19.21 1.66
C THR A 24 20.85 -17.71 1.92
N GLU A 25 22.03 -17.08 2.02
CA GLU A 25 22.13 -15.62 2.17
C GLU A 25 21.56 -14.88 0.96
N THR A 26 21.86 -15.34 -0.26
CA THR A 26 21.31 -14.77 -1.48
C THR A 26 19.79 -14.98 -1.58
N ALA A 27 19.28 -16.17 -1.23
CA ALA A 27 17.84 -16.43 -1.19
C ALA A 27 17.11 -15.55 -0.16
N ILE A 28 17.68 -15.36 1.02
CA ILE A 28 17.12 -14.50 2.08
C ILE A 28 17.13 -13.02 1.64
N SER A 29 18.22 -12.57 1.02
CA SER A 29 18.37 -11.22 0.45
C SER A 29 17.27 -10.91 -0.56
N GLU A 30 17.08 -11.79 -1.56
CA GLU A 30 16.08 -11.61 -2.61
C GLU A 30 14.66 -11.69 -2.05
N THR A 31 14.40 -12.61 -1.10
CA THR A 31 13.10 -12.69 -0.42
C THR A 31 12.79 -11.39 0.31
N LYS A 32 13.74 -10.83 1.08
CA LYS A 32 13.55 -9.55 1.78
C LYS A 32 13.31 -8.39 0.81
N ARG A 33 13.95 -8.41 -0.36
CA ARG A 33 13.77 -7.39 -1.39
C ARG A 33 12.36 -7.39 -1.97
N GLN A 34 11.72 -8.56 -2.10
CA GLN A 34 10.33 -8.68 -2.57
C GLN A 34 9.33 -8.07 -1.58
N PHE A 35 9.59 -8.16 -0.27
CA PHE A 35 8.74 -7.56 0.76
C PHE A 35 9.10 -6.10 1.10
N ARG A 36 10.10 -5.53 0.43
CA ARG A 36 10.47 -4.13 0.64
C ARG A 36 9.43 -3.23 -0.01
N ILE A 37 8.60 -2.61 0.83
CA ILE A 37 7.66 -1.57 0.41
C ILE A 37 8.46 -0.46 -0.30
N LYS A 38 8.08 -0.16 -1.54
CA LYS A 38 8.64 0.97 -2.29
C LYS A 38 8.06 2.27 -1.71
N PRO A 39 8.88 3.22 -1.27
CA PRO A 39 8.40 4.46 -0.61
C PRO A 39 7.46 5.31 -1.48
N ASN A 40 7.62 5.22 -2.81
CA ASN A 40 6.90 6.07 -3.77
C ASN A 40 5.85 5.30 -4.59
N ASP A 41 5.52 4.07 -4.20
CA ASP A 41 4.54 3.22 -4.90
C ASP A 41 3.14 3.31 -4.23
N TYR A 42 3.06 4.06 -3.13
CA TYR A 42 1.79 4.43 -2.51
C TYR A 42 1.25 5.68 -3.21
N HIS A 43 0.20 5.51 -3.99
CA HIS A 43 -0.61 6.60 -4.49
C HIS A 43 -1.85 6.70 -3.60
N ASP A 44 -1.94 7.81 -2.86
CA ASP A 44 -3.12 8.10 -2.05
C ASP A 44 -4.19 8.74 -2.93
N ASN A 45 -5.10 7.92 -3.45
CA ASN A 45 -6.22 8.40 -4.26
C ASN A 45 -7.20 9.29 -3.45
N THR A 46 -7.02 9.43 -2.13
CA THR A 46 -7.85 10.33 -1.31
C THR A 46 -7.39 11.79 -1.34
N GLU A 47 -6.15 12.06 -1.78
CA GLU A 47 -5.61 13.41 -1.97
C GLU A 47 -6.14 14.06 -3.24
N ASP A 48 -6.49 13.27 -4.25
CA ASP A 48 -7.10 13.77 -5.46
C ASP A 48 -8.58 14.12 -5.21
N PRO A 49 -9.05 15.29 -5.67
CA PRO A 49 -10.46 15.60 -5.67
C PRO A 49 -11.14 14.65 -6.66
N ASP A 50 -11.63 13.51 -6.13
CA ASP A 50 -12.40 12.50 -6.83
C ASP A 50 -13.40 13.10 -7.84
N GLU A 51 -13.61 12.35 -8.92
CA GLU A 51 -14.65 12.54 -9.94
C GLU A 51 -15.98 12.99 -9.33
N ASP A 52 -16.69 13.90 -10.00
CA ASP A 52 -17.93 14.47 -9.51
C ASP A 52 -19.02 13.40 -9.30
N TRP A 53 -19.23 12.99 -8.04
CA TRP A 53 -20.29 12.05 -7.62
C TRP A 53 -21.68 12.72 -7.51
N SER A 54 -21.83 13.96 -7.99
CA SER A 54 -23.11 14.69 -7.98
C SER A 54 -24.26 13.87 -8.57
N PHE A 55 -24.01 13.08 -9.63
CA PHE A 55 -25.05 12.26 -10.26
C PHE A 55 -25.66 11.20 -9.32
N VAL A 56 -24.83 10.58 -8.46
CA VAL A 56 -25.30 9.61 -7.45
C VAL A 56 -26.03 10.32 -6.34
N GLY A 57 -25.52 11.48 -5.91
CA GLY A 57 -26.17 12.33 -4.92
C GLY A 57 -27.56 12.75 -5.37
N ASP A 58 -27.70 13.25 -6.60
CA ASP A 58 -28.97 13.68 -7.17
C ASP A 58 -29.97 12.50 -7.32
N GLN A 59 -29.48 11.33 -7.74
CA GLN A 59 -30.31 10.13 -7.82
C GLN A 59 -30.76 9.65 -6.44
N GLY A 60 -29.85 9.58 -5.46
CA GLY A 60 -30.14 9.15 -4.09
C GLY A 60 -31.08 10.11 -3.34
N ARG A 61 -31.01 11.41 -3.65
CA ARG A 61 -31.87 12.43 -3.06
C ARG A 61 -33.29 12.44 -3.63
N ALA A 62 -33.54 11.75 -4.76
CA ALA A 62 -34.86 11.66 -5.39
C ALA A 62 -35.58 13.02 -5.55
N GLY A 63 -34.82 14.09 -5.83
CA GLY A 63 -35.36 15.44 -5.99
C GLY A 63 -35.62 16.24 -4.70
N MET A 64 -35.18 15.76 -3.53
CA MET A 64 -35.26 16.54 -2.28
C MET A 64 -34.42 17.83 -2.36
N PRO A 65 -34.84 18.94 -1.70
CA PRO A 65 -34.13 20.22 -1.71
C PRO A 65 -32.83 20.19 -0.89
N LYS A 66 -31.77 20.87 -1.37
CA LYS A 66 -30.47 20.91 -0.69
C LYS A 66 -30.58 21.65 0.65
N GLU A 67 -29.90 21.12 1.66
CA GLU A 67 -29.84 21.76 2.98
C GLU A 67 -28.82 22.89 2.92
N ARG A 68 -29.21 24.08 3.37
CA ARG A 68 -28.32 25.24 3.37
C ARG A 68 -27.67 25.37 4.73
N ASP A 69 -26.34 25.34 4.76
CA ASP A 69 -25.59 25.56 5.97
C ASP A 69 -25.59 27.06 6.31
N ASN A 70 -25.95 27.39 7.55
CA ASN A 70 -25.93 28.75 8.08
C ASN A 70 -24.50 29.20 8.44
N ASP A 71 -23.57 28.27 8.69
CA ASP A 71 -22.23 28.54 9.20
C ASP A 71 -21.14 28.52 8.12
N ARG A 72 -21.42 29.17 6.99
CA ARG A 72 -20.52 29.25 5.81
C ARG A 72 -19.10 29.72 6.15
N VAL A 73 -18.96 30.57 7.15
CA VAL A 73 -17.66 31.10 7.60
C VAL A 73 -16.85 29.99 8.27
N LEU A 74 -17.45 29.24 9.20
CA LEU A 74 -16.79 28.14 9.88
C LEU A 74 -16.44 27.03 8.89
N ARG A 75 -17.36 26.70 7.99
CA ARG A 75 -17.15 25.74 6.90
C ARG A 75 -15.98 26.12 5.97
N LYS A 76 -15.76 27.42 5.73
CA LYS A 76 -14.62 27.87 4.91
C LYS A 76 -13.27 27.67 5.61
N TYR A 77 -13.19 27.91 6.91
CA TYR A 77 -11.92 27.94 7.66
C TYR A 77 -11.58 26.66 8.41
N LEU A 78 -12.58 25.84 8.80
CA LEU A 78 -12.37 24.62 9.58
C LEU A 78 -12.41 23.34 8.74
N MET A 79 -13.08 23.35 7.58
CA MET A 79 -13.21 22.16 6.75
C MET A 79 -12.22 22.13 5.59
N SER A 80 -11.65 20.94 5.35
CA SER A 80 -10.83 20.67 4.18
C SER A 80 -11.65 20.76 2.89
N GLU A 81 -10.99 20.97 1.76
CA GLU A 81 -11.62 20.97 0.44
C GLU A 81 -12.35 19.66 0.15
N LYS A 82 -11.75 18.53 0.54
CA LYS A 82 -12.36 17.21 0.44
C LYS A 82 -13.66 17.11 1.24
N ALA A 83 -13.65 17.57 2.50
CA ALA A 83 -14.83 17.52 3.35
C ALA A 83 -15.98 18.37 2.78
N ARG A 84 -15.66 19.55 2.21
CA ARG A 84 -16.66 20.39 1.51
C ARG A 84 -17.22 19.71 0.26
N SER A 85 -16.38 18.99 -0.49
CA SER A 85 -16.82 18.22 -1.67
C SER A 85 -17.78 17.08 -1.29
N ILE A 86 -17.51 16.39 -0.18
CA ILE A 86 -18.38 15.32 0.33
C ILE A 86 -19.74 15.89 0.75
N GLU A 87 -19.75 17.00 1.50
CA GLU A 87 -21.00 17.69 1.88
C GLU A 87 -21.81 18.14 0.67
N SER A 88 -21.16 18.70 -0.34
CA SER A 88 -21.80 19.10 -1.59
C SER A 88 -22.47 17.91 -2.30
N ASN A 89 -21.82 16.73 -2.30
CA ASN A 89 -22.39 15.49 -2.87
C ASN A 89 -23.57 14.94 -2.05
N LEU A 90 -23.58 15.18 -0.73
CA LEU A 90 -24.73 14.90 0.13
C LEU A 90 -25.84 15.97 -0.03
N GLY A 91 -25.53 17.07 -0.71
CA GLY A 91 -26.42 18.21 -0.97
C GLY A 91 -26.61 19.11 0.25
N ILE A 92 -25.51 19.35 0.97
CA ILE A 92 -25.34 20.37 2.01
C ILE A 92 -24.54 21.52 1.41
N GLU A 93 -25.05 22.76 1.47
CA GLU A 93 -24.55 23.91 0.69
C GLU A 93 -24.33 25.22 1.47
#